data_AF-A0A3D1M8V2-F1
#
_entry.id   AF-A0A3D1M8V2-F1
#
_cell.length_a   1.000
_cell.length_b   1.000
_cell.length_c   1.000
_cell.angle_alpha   90.00
_cell.angle_beta   90.00
_cell.angle_gamma   90.00
#
_symmetry.space_group_name_H-M   'P 1'
#
loop_
_entity.id
_entity.type
_entity.pdbx_description
1 polymer ?
#
loop_
_entity_poly.entity_id
_entity_poly.type
_entity_poly.pdbx_seq_one_letter_code
_entity_poly.pdbx_strand_id
1 'polypeptide(L)' 'MSTTYNKDMGVGVIGAGKFGLALCNLLAEKHPVKLYSRRQEDTASFMANRQLRDVFLHDNG' A
#
# COMPACT_ATOMS: atom_id res chain seq x y z
N MET A 1 1.50 27.23 -10.32
CA MET A 1 1.33 26.98 -8.87
C MET A 1 2.08 25.70 -8.55
N SER A 2 3.09 25.76 -7.69
CA SER A 2 3.77 24.56 -7.20
C SER A 2 2.94 23.96 -6.09
N THR A 3 2.42 22.76 -6.28
CA THR A 3 1.68 22.05 -5.24
C THR A 3 2.69 21.62 -4.18
N THR A 4 2.70 22.30 -3.03
CA THR A 4 3.52 21.87 -1.88
C THR A 4 3.02 20.49 -1.44
N TYR A 5 3.83 19.46 -1.65
CA TYR A 5 3.52 18.11 -1.23
C TYR A 5 3.46 18.04 0.29
N ASN A 6 2.27 17.88 0.84
CA ASN A 6 2.11 17.59 2.25
C ASN A 6 2.45 16.11 2.47
N LYS A 7 3.51 15.85 3.25
CA LYS A 7 3.99 14.49 3.56
C LYS A 7 2.93 13.63 4.27
N ASP A 8 1.96 14.27 4.92
CA ASP A 8 0.86 13.61 5.62
C ASP A 8 -0.28 13.18 4.68
N MET A 9 -0.28 13.61 3.41
CA MET A 9 -1.37 13.28 2.47
C MET A 9 -1.43 11.79 2.08
N GLY A 10 -0.39 11.03 2.40
CA GLY A 10 -0.27 9.62 2.06
C GLY A 10 -0.24 9.34 0.56
N VAL A 11 0.14 8.11 0.20
CA VAL A 11 0.27 7.70 -1.20
C VAL A 11 -0.72 6.59 -1.50
N GLY A 12 -1.52 6.78 -2.55
CA GLY A 12 -2.42 5.75 -3.06
C GLY A 12 -1.72 4.87 -4.09
N VAL A 13 -1.77 3.55 -3.90
CA VAL A 13 -1.31 2.57 -4.90
C VAL A 13 -2.51 1.79 -5.42
N ILE A 14 -2.74 1.84 -6.73
CA ILE A 14 -3.82 1.11 -7.40
C ILE A 14 -3.23 -0.17 -7.98
N GLY A 15 -3.72 -1.32 -7.50
CA GLY A 15 -3.33 -2.65 -7.98
C GLY A 15 -2.49 -3.42 -6.97
N ALA A 16 -3.11 -4.37 -6.29
CA ALA A 16 -2.46 -5.24 -5.31
C ALA A 16 -1.75 -6.46 -5.95
N GLY A 17 -1.10 -6.26 -7.09
CA GLY A 17 -0.23 -7.25 -7.73
C GLY A 17 1.16 -7.28 -7.07
N LYS A 18 2.02 -8.22 -7.47
CA LYS A 18 3.41 -8.31 -6.94
C LYS A 18 4.16 -6.97 -7.00
N PHE A 19 4.05 -6.27 -8.13
CA PHE A 19 4.68 -4.97 -8.31
C PHE A 19 4.08 -3.88 -7.41
N GLY A 20 2.75 -3.77 -7.37
CA GLY A 20 2.08 -2.76 -6.53
C GLY A 20 2.34 -2.99 -5.03
N LEU A 21 2.46 -4.25 -4.60
CA LEU A 21 2.87 -4.58 -3.23
C LEU A 21 4.32 -4.16 -2.94
N ALA A 22 5.25 -4.44 -3.84
CA ALA A 22 6.64 -4.00 -3.69
C ALA A 22 6.74 -2.47 -3.63
N LEU A 23 5.97 -1.77 -4.47
CA LEU A 23 5.90 -0.31 -4.45
C LEU A 23 5.28 0.20 -3.15
N CYS A 24 4.21 -0.42 -2.66
CA CYS A 24 3.64 -0.10 -1.34
C CYS A 24 4.68 -0.20 -0.24
N ASN A 25 5.45 -1.29 -0.20
CA ASN A 25 6.48 -1.50 0.82
C ASN A 25 7.58 -0.44 0.78
N LEU A 26 8.03 -0.08 -0.41
CA LEU A 26 9.04 0.96 -0.56
C LEU A 26 8.52 2.33 -0.10
N LEU A 27 7.28 2.65 -0.42
CA LEU A 27 6.66 3.94 -0.05
C LEU A 27 6.32 4.00 1.44
N ALA A 28 5.94 2.87 2.03
CA ALA A 28 5.62 2.71 3.44
C ALA A 28 6.78 3.10 4.38
N GLU A 29 8.04 2.99 3.93
CA GLU A 29 9.19 3.44 4.73
C GLU A 29 9.14 4.92 5.13
N LYS A 30 8.43 5.76 4.36
CA LYS A 30 8.49 7.22 4.51
C LYS A 30 7.13 7.91 4.50
N HIS A 31 6.08 7.24 4.05
CA HIS A 31 4.76 7.83 3.84
C HIS A 31 3.65 6.83 4.19
N PRO A 32 2.51 7.31 4.73
CA PRO A 32 1.35 6.45 4.90
C PRO A 32 0.82 6.02 3.54
N VAL A 33 0.61 4.70 3.33
CA VAL A 33 0.18 4.15 2.03
C VAL A 33 -1.23 3.58 2.12
N LYS A 34 -2.05 3.85 1.09
CA LYS A 34 -3.35 3.23 0.87
C LYS A 34 -3.29 2.34 -0.37
N LEU A 35 -3.48 1.03 -0.19
CA LEU A 35 -3.51 0.06 -1.28
C LEU A 35 -4.95 -0.22 -1.71
N TYR A 36 -5.20 -0.14 -3.01
CA TYR A 36 -6.47 -0.53 -3.61
C TYR A 36 -6.33 -1.82 -4.43
N SER A 37 -7.23 -2.77 -4.21
CA SER A 37 -7.43 -3.92 -5.09
C SER A 37 -8.88 -3.98 -5.56
N ARG A 38 -9.08 -4.43 -6.80
CA ARG A 38 -10.42 -4.77 -7.30
C ARG A 38 -10.91 -6.13 -6.80
N ARG A 39 -9.98 -7.01 -6.38
CA ARG A 39 -10.29 -8.35 -5.91
C ARG A 39 -10.55 -8.31 -4.41
N GLN A 40 -11.79 -8.57 -4.00
CA GLN A 40 -12.19 -8.51 -2.59
C GLN A 40 -11.44 -9.55 -1.74
N GLU A 41 -11.13 -10.72 -2.30
CA GLU A 41 -10.28 -11.76 -1.70
C GLU A 41 -8.90 -11.23 -1.29
N ASP A 42 -8.31 -10.36 -2.11
CA ASP A 42 -7.01 -9.76 -1.81
C ASP A 42 -7.14 -8.81 -0.61
N THR A 43 -8.16 -7.95 -0.59
CA THR A 43 -8.39 -7.04 0.54
C THR A 43 -8.74 -7.77 1.83
N ALA A 44 -9.47 -8.88 1.77
CA ALA A 44 -9.81 -9.69 2.94
C ALA A 44 -8.56 -10.40 3.50
N SER A 45 -7.74 -10.99 2.62
CA SER A 45 -6.47 -11.62 3.01
C SER A 45 -5.51 -10.62 3.64
N PHE A 46 -5.47 -9.39 3.12
CA PHE A 46 -4.69 -8.28 3.68
C PHE A 46 -5.13 -7.94 5.10
N MET A 47 -6.43 -7.73 5.33
CA MET A 47 -6.96 -7.36 6.65
C MET A 47 -6.73 -8.46 7.70
N ALA A 48 -6.80 -9.72 7.30
CA ALA A 48 -6.64 -10.86 8.20
C ALA A 48 -5.17 -11.18 8.53
N ASN A 49 -4.28 -11.11 7.53
CA ASN A 49 -2.92 -11.67 7.65
C ASN A 49 -1.81 -10.64 7.54
N ARG A 50 -2.12 -9.36 7.24
CA ARG A 50 -1.12 -8.33 6.85
C ARG A 50 -0.16 -8.79 5.75
N GLN A 51 -0.61 -9.75 4.96
CA GLN A 51 0.14 -10.40 3.91
C GLN A 51 -0.78 -10.55 2.71
N LEU A 52 -0.23 -10.31 1.53
CA LEU A 52 -0.94 -10.61 0.30
C LEU A 52 -0.08 -11.52 -0.57
N ARG A 53 -0.59 -12.73 -0.85
CA ARG A 53 0.17 -13.83 -1.47
C ARG A 53 1.41 -14.12 -0.62
N ASP A 54 2.61 -14.10 -1.19
CA ASP A 54 3.87 -14.39 -0.49
C ASP A 54 4.62 -13.11 -0.06
N VAL A 55 3.95 -11.96 -0.06
CA VAL A 55 4.58 -10.66 0.26
C VAL A 55 3.98 -10.11 1.55
N PHE A 56 4.82 -9.99 2.58
CA PHE A 56 4.52 -9.23 3.79
C PHE A 56 4.53 -7.74 3.46
N LEU A 57 3.50 -7.02 3.90
CA LEU A 57 3.47 -5.57 3.75
C LEU A 57 4.12 -4.91 4.96
N HIS A 58 4.92 -3.88 4.71
CA HIS A 58 5.64 -3.13 5.75
C HIS A 58 4.64 -2.43 6.67
N ASP A 59 4.92 -2.43 7.98
CA ASP A 59 4.05 -1.77 8.95
C ASP A 59 4.19 -0.25 8.80
N ASN A 60 3.06 0.40 8.52
CA ASN A 60 2.92 1.84 8.65
C ASN A 60 2.31 2.04 10.02
N GLY A 61 3.14 2.35 11.02
CA GLY A 61 2.71 2.64 12.38
C GLY A 61 1.62 3.70 12.46
#